data_AF-A0A7X8LMN7-F1
#
_entry.id   AF-A0A7X8LMN7-F1
#
_cell.length_a   1.000
_cell.length_b   1.000
_cell.length_c   1.000
_cell.angle_alpha   90.00
_cell.angle_beta   90.00
_cell.angle_gamma   90.00
#
_symmetry.space_group_name_H-M   'P 1'
#
loop_
_entity.id
_entity.type
_entity.pdbx_description
1 polymer ?
#
loop_
_entity_poly.entity_id
_entity_poly.type
_entity_poly.pdbx_seq_one_letter_code
_entity_poly.pdbx_strand_id
1 'polypeptide(L)'
;MTKMNISADSQVIILLCSNLAIPKGMESEYKPLNLNEWNTLAKKIAASSLKRPEAFLSSNSIEWERELDIGQQELKRIDKLLSRRGSLAIELKRLNDMGIWVLTRSESIYPCRLKKLLKEKAPALIYGTGDISLFDQPGVAIVGSRDADETAIYFTQQLAKACVRDRLNVVSGGARGVDLAAQNSALVEGGQVISVLSNGLAAAIRNKANREAVVNNQLPVSIALPPAGSV
;
A
#
# COMPACT_ATOMS: atom_id res chain seq x y z
N MET A 1 5.16 -5.57 -18.53
CA MET A 1 5.42 -5.20 -17.12
C MET A 1 6.63 -4.29 -17.07
N THR A 2 6.40 -3.00 -16.79
CA THR A 2 7.47 -2.00 -16.62
C THR A 2 8.30 -2.40 -15.38
N LYS A 3 9.62 -2.52 -15.52
CA LYS A 3 10.53 -2.65 -14.37
C LYS A 3 10.33 -1.41 -13.48
N MET A 4 9.60 -1.56 -12.37
CA MET A 4 9.49 -0.50 -11.37
C MET A 4 10.82 -0.46 -10.60
N ASN A 5 11.69 0.46 -11.00
CA ASN A 5 12.89 0.75 -10.25
C ASN A 5 12.51 1.71 -9.12
N ILE A 6 12.51 1.22 -7.88
CA ILE A 6 12.11 2.01 -6.71
C ILE A 6 13.18 3.08 -6.44
N SER A 7 12.75 4.33 -6.27
CA SER A 7 13.65 5.47 -5.99
C SER A 7 14.39 5.32 -4.66
N ALA A 8 15.53 6.02 -4.50
CA ALA A 8 16.30 6.04 -3.26
C ALA A 8 15.45 6.54 -2.07
N ASP A 9 14.62 7.56 -2.29
CA ASP A 9 13.65 8.03 -1.30
C ASP A 9 12.70 6.92 -0.86
N SER A 10 12.14 6.19 -1.83
CA SER A 10 11.23 5.09 -1.54
C SER A 10 11.91 3.94 -0.81
N GLN A 11 13.18 3.64 -1.09
CA GLN A 11 13.93 2.64 -0.33
C GLN A 11 14.01 3.01 1.15
N VAL A 12 14.32 4.28 1.45
CA VAL A 12 14.34 4.79 2.83
C VAL A 12 12.95 4.72 3.45
N ILE A 13 11.90 5.16 2.75
CA ILE A 13 10.52 5.09 3.27
C ILE A 13 10.11 3.65 3.56
N ILE A 14 10.41 2.71 2.68
CA ILE A 14 10.08 1.28 2.85
C ILE A 14 10.81 0.71 4.07
N LEU A 15 12.10 1.00 4.24
CA LEU A 15 12.86 0.58 5.41
C LEU A 15 12.26 1.17 6.68
N LEU A 16 12.01 2.47 6.71
CA LEU A 16 11.52 3.12 7.92
C LEU A 16 10.08 2.74 8.27
N CYS A 17 9.21 2.51 7.30
CA CYS A 17 7.76 2.40 7.51
C CYS A 17 7.18 0.99 7.28
N SER A 18 8.03 -0.03 7.04
CA SER A 18 7.53 -1.38 6.77
C SER A 18 8.34 -2.51 7.40
N ASN A 19 7.69 -3.66 7.49
CA ASN A 19 8.29 -4.93 7.91
C ASN A 19 9.10 -5.61 6.79
N LEU A 20 9.27 -4.99 5.63
CA LEU A 20 10.06 -5.60 4.56
C LEU A 20 11.52 -5.76 4.96
N ALA A 21 12.11 -6.87 4.51
CA ALA A 21 13.50 -7.23 4.80
C ALA A 21 13.84 -7.37 6.30
N ILE A 22 12.85 -7.48 7.20
CA ILE A 22 13.09 -7.94 8.58
C ILE A 22 13.51 -9.41 8.53
N PRO A 23 14.64 -9.79 9.17
CA PRO A 23 15.01 -11.20 9.31
C PRO A 23 13.92 -11.99 10.04
N LYS A 24 13.60 -13.19 9.54
CA LYS A 24 12.61 -14.07 10.18
C LYS A 24 13.01 -14.35 11.64
N GLY A 25 12.05 -14.25 12.55
CA GLY A 25 12.25 -14.46 13.99
C GLY A 25 12.75 -13.23 14.74
N MET A 26 12.99 -12.10 14.05
CA MET A 26 13.36 -10.82 14.66
C MET A 26 12.24 -9.78 14.60
N GLU A 27 11.00 -10.16 14.31
CA GLU A 27 9.90 -9.22 14.13
C GLU A 27 9.62 -8.35 15.37
N SER A 28 9.83 -8.87 16.58
CA SER A 28 9.69 -8.12 17.83
C SER A 28 10.79 -7.08 18.06
N GLU A 29 11.93 -7.25 17.38
CA GLU A 29 13.13 -6.42 17.55
C GLU A 29 13.17 -5.19 16.66
N TYR A 30 12.33 -5.16 15.63
CA TYR A 30 12.21 -4.05 14.68
C TYR A 30 10.84 -3.43 14.84
N LYS A 31 10.81 -2.13 15.07
CA LYS A 31 9.58 -1.36 15.19
C LYS A 31 9.55 -0.30 14.08
N PRO A 32 9.01 -0.57 12.89
CA PRO A 32 8.88 0.46 11.87
C PRO A 32 8.06 1.66 12.35
N LEU A 33 8.30 2.81 11.75
CA LEU A 33 7.57 4.04 12.02
C LEU A 33 6.11 3.88 11.60
N ASN A 34 5.19 4.24 12.49
CA ASN A 34 3.81 4.42 12.11
C ASN A 34 3.64 5.71 11.27
N LEU A 35 2.45 5.92 10.70
CA LEU A 35 2.20 7.04 9.81
C LEU A 35 2.43 8.41 10.48
N ASN A 36 2.10 8.58 11.75
CA ASN A 36 2.28 9.84 12.48
C ASN A 36 3.76 10.11 12.77
N GLU A 37 4.50 9.08 13.18
CA GLU A 37 5.95 9.16 13.38
C GLU A 37 6.64 9.51 12.05
N TRP A 38 6.29 8.81 10.97
CA TRP A 38 6.81 9.11 9.63
C TRP A 38 6.49 10.53 9.18
N ASN A 39 5.25 10.99 9.31
CA ASN A 39 4.88 12.34 8.89
C ASN A 39 5.65 13.41 9.68
N THR A 40 5.89 13.19 10.97
CA THR A 40 6.71 14.08 11.80
C THR A 40 8.15 14.12 11.30
N LEU A 41 8.76 12.95 11.09
CA LEU A 41 10.12 12.84 10.56
C LEU A 41 10.25 13.44 9.15
N ALA A 42 9.29 13.18 8.26
CA ALA A 42 9.27 13.72 6.90
C ALA A 42 9.21 15.26 6.89
N LYS A 43 8.45 15.88 7.80
CA LYS A 43 8.43 17.34 7.98
C LYS A 43 9.78 17.88 8.41
N LYS A 44 10.45 17.21 9.37
CA LYS A 44 11.81 17.56 9.80
C LYS A 44 12.82 17.45 8.66
N ILE A 45 12.78 16.35 7.88
CA ILE A 45 13.66 16.15 6.71
C ILE A 45 13.47 17.27 5.68
N ALA A 46 12.23 17.62 5.36
CA ALA A 46 11.94 18.66 4.38
C ALA A 46 12.43 20.06 4.84
N ALA A 47 12.35 20.33 6.15
CA ALA A 47 12.80 21.58 6.74
C ALA A 47 14.33 21.68 6.91
N SER A 48 15.03 20.55 7.05
CA SER A 48 16.48 20.52 7.27
C SER A 48 17.30 20.66 5.99
N SER A 49 18.62 20.58 6.11
CA SER A 49 19.55 20.54 4.97
C SER A 49 19.48 19.23 4.17
N LEU A 50 18.96 18.15 4.77
CA LEU A 50 18.84 16.84 4.13
C LEU A 50 17.83 16.86 2.97
N LYS A 51 16.76 17.66 3.08
CA LYS A 51 15.67 17.89 2.11
C LYS A 51 14.83 16.67 1.72
N ARG A 52 15.44 15.50 1.55
CA ARG A 52 14.82 14.29 1.02
C ARG A 52 15.21 13.05 1.82
N PRO A 53 14.34 12.04 1.90
CA PRO A 53 14.64 10.79 2.60
C PRO A 53 15.91 10.09 2.11
N GLU A 54 16.23 10.15 0.81
CA GLU A 54 17.43 9.51 0.23
C GLU A 54 18.74 9.94 0.91
N ALA A 55 18.77 11.12 1.53
CA ALA A 55 19.95 11.62 2.25
C ALA A 55 20.43 10.65 3.34
N PHE A 56 19.52 9.88 3.97
CA PHE A 56 19.87 8.84 4.95
C PHE A 56 20.80 7.75 4.38
N LEU A 57 20.84 7.56 3.06
CA LEU A 57 21.70 6.55 2.44
C LEU A 57 23.16 7.01 2.30
N SER A 58 23.38 8.33 2.27
CA SER A 58 24.69 8.96 2.05
C SER A 58 25.24 9.73 3.26
N SER A 59 24.48 9.81 4.34
CA SER A 59 24.85 10.50 5.59
C SER A 59 24.95 9.51 6.76
N ASN A 60 25.22 10.02 7.97
CA ASN A 60 25.41 9.22 9.18
C ASN A 60 24.59 9.73 10.36
N SER A 61 24.56 8.94 11.43
CA SER A 61 23.75 9.20 12.62
C SER A 61 24.06 10.52 13.33
N ILE A 62 25.32 10.98 13.32
CA ILE A 62 25.72 12.26 13.92
C ILE A 62 25.07 13.43 13.16
N GLU A 63 25.05 13.34 11.82
CA GLU A 63 24.39 14.33 10.98
C GLU A 63 22.88 14.32 11.18
N TRP A 64 22.24 13.15 11.26
CA TRP A 64 20.79 13.06 11.50
C TRP A 64 20.39 13.66 12.83
N GLU A 65 21.14 13.39 13.90
CA GLU A 65 20.90 13.95 15.22
C GLU A 65 20.94 15.48 15.19
N ARG A 66 21.99 16.06 14.56
CA ARG A 66 22.17 17.50 14.44
C ARG A 66 21.09 18.16 13.58
N GLU A 67 20.79 17.60 12.41
CA GLU A 67 19.94 18.24 11.41
C GLU A 67 18.44 18.07 11.69
N LEU A 68 18.05 17.02 12.42
CA LEU A 68 16.65 16.66 12.63
C LEU A 68 16.18 16.78 14.09
N ASP A 69 17.09 17.11 15.02
CA ASP A 69 16.80 17.20 16.45
C ASP A 69 16.08 15.93 16.95
N ILE A 70 16.75 14.78 16.74
CA ILE A 70 16.22 13.45 17.05
C ILE A 70 16.94 12.88 18.27
N GLY A 71 16.18 12.41 19.25
CA GLY A 71 16.75 11.81 20.46
C GLY A 71 17.47 10.48 20.20
N GLN A 72 18.43 10.14 21.06
CA GLN A 72 19.29 8.95 20.94
C GLN A 72 18.54 7.62 20.75
N GLN A 73 17.36 7.44 21.36
CA GLN A 73 16.56 6.23 21.19
C GLN A 73 15.97 6.11 19.78
N GLU A 74 15.45 7.21 19.24
CA GLU A 74 14.87 7.26 17.90
C GLU A 74 15.98 7.14 16.84
N LEU A 75 17.14 7.74 17.08
CA LEU A 75 18.31 7.61 16.21
C LEU A 75 18.74 6.14 16.06
N LYS A 76 18.87 5.41 17.18
CA LYS A 76 19.19 3.96 17.18
C LYS A 76 18.12 3.15 16.45
N ARG A 77 16.83 3.51 16.61
CA ARG A 77 15.72 2.85 15.90
C ARG A 77 15.82 3.06 14.39
N ILE A 78 16.05 4.30 13.94
CA ILE A 78 16.21 4.65 12.52
C ILE A 78 17.40 3.91 11.92
N ASP A 79 18.56 3.97 12.57
CA ASP A 79 19.78 3.29 12.12
C ASP A 79 19.57 1.77 12.00
N LYS A 80 18.96 1.14 13.01
CA LYS A 80 18.58 -0.28 12.97
C LYS A 80 17.64 -0.59 11.81
N LEU A 81 16.60 0.23 11.59
CA LEU A 81 15.66 0.02 10.47
C LEU A 81 16.36 0.11 9.11
N LEU A 82 17.30 1.05 8.94
CA LEU A 82 18.05 1.29 7.70
C LEU A 82 19.13 0.23 7.43
N SER A 83 19.66 -0.43 8.47
CA SER A 83 20.65 -1.50 8.34
C SER A 83 20.22 -2.65 7.42
N ARG A 84 18.90 -2.84 7.27
CA ARG A 84 18.29 -3.86 6.38
C ARG A 84 18.39 -3.53 4.89
N ARG A 85 18.99 -2.39 4.50
CA ARG A 85 19.09 -1.96 3.08
C ARG A 85 19.67 -3.03 2.15
N GLY A 86 20.64 -3.83 2.61
CA GLY A 86 21.25 -4.88 1.79
C GLY A 86 20.28 -6.00 1.39
N SER A 87 19.30 -6.30 2.26
CA SER A 87 18.30 -7.35 2.02
C SER A 87 17.05 -6.82 1.31
N LEU A 88 16.86 -5.49 1.24
CA LEU A 88 15.67 -4.88 0.66
C LEU A 88 15.50 -5.23 -0.82
N ALA A 89 16.58 -5.15 -1.62
CA ALA A 89 16.52 -5.43 -3.05
C ALA A 89 16.04 -6.86 -3.35
N ILE A 90 16.47 -7.82 -2.52
CA ILE A 90 16.07 -9.23 -2.63
C ILE A 90 14.57 -9.38 -2.36
N GLU A 91 14.08 -8.75 -1.29
CA GLU A 91 12.66 -8.82 -0.92
C GLU A 91 11.74 -8.12 -1.93
N LEU A 92 12.14 -6.95 -2.44
CA LEU A 92 11.41 -6.25 -3.49
C LEU A 92 11.35 -7.07 -4.79
N LYS A 93 12.47 -7.71 -5.16
CA LYS A 93 12.48 -8.63 -6.30
C LYS A 93 11.51 -9.79 -6.08
N ARG A 94 11.53 -10.40 -4.88
CA ARG A 94 10.62 -11.51 -4.52
C ARG A 94 9.15 -11.10 -4.65
N LEU A 95 8.78 -9.90 -4.19
CA LEU A 95 7.42 -9.36 -4.33
C LEU A 95 7.06 -9.12 -5.81
N ASN A 96 7.96 -8.50 -6.56
CA ASN A 96 7.76 -8.25 -7.98
C ASN A 96 7.57 -9.55 -8.78
N ASP A 97 8.34 -10.60 -8.47
CA ASP A 97 8.21 -11.93 -9.08
C ASP A 97 6.86 -12.60 -8.74
N MET A 98 6.20 -12.19 -7.65
CA MET A 98 4.83 -12.57 -7.31
C MET A 98 3.76 -11.67 -7.93
N GLY A 99 4.15 -10.71 -8.78
CA GLY A 99 3.25 -9.71 -9.37
C GLY A 99 2.84 -8.59 -8.40
N ILE A 100 3.54 -8.46 -7.26
CA ILE A 100 3.28 -7.44 -6.25
C ILE A 100 4.20 -6.26 -6.47
N TRP A 101 3.62 -5.09 -6.63
CA TRP A 101 4.34 -3.84 -6.59
C TRP A 101 4.25 -3.18 -5.22
N VAL A 102 5.26 -2.38 -4.91
CA VAL A 102 5.35 -1.56 -3.70
C VAL A 102 5.54 -0.12 -4.15
N LEU A 103 4.65 0.78 -3.73
CA LEU A 103 4.74 2.21 -4.05
C LEU A 103 4.77 3.02 -2.77
N THR A 104 5.54 4.10 -2.77
CA THR A 104 5.58 5.05 -1.66
C THR A 104 5.08 6.41 -2.12
N ARG A 105 4.78 7.30 -1.16
CA ARG A 105 4.35 8.68 -1.47
C ARG A 105 5.37 9.52 -2.23
N SER A 106 6.63 9.05 -2.32
CA SER A 106 7.70 9.68 -3.11
C SER A 106 7.69 9.28 -4.58
N GLU A 107 6.98 8.22 -4.96
CA GLU A 107 6.84 7.83 -6.37
C GLU A 107 5.85 8.76 -7.09
N SER A 108 6.17 9.13 -8.33
CA SER A 108 5.30 9.95 -9.18
C SER A 108 3.99 9.25 -9.55
N ILE A 109 4.02 7.91 -9.60
CA ILE A 109 2.87 7.05 -9.91
C ILE A 109 2.02 6.70 -8.68
N TYR A 110 2.33 7.25 -7.50
CA TYR A 110 1.46 7.10 -6.33
C TYR A 110 0.11 7.79 -6.61
N PRO A 111 -1.05 7.12 -6.37
CA PRO A 111 -2.34 7.65 -6.76
C PRO A 111 -2.61 9.08 -6.31
N CYS A 112 -2.81 9.98 -7.29
CA CYS A 112 -2.92 11.40 -7.04
C CYS A 112 -4.19 11.72 -6.23
N ARG A 113 -5.31 11.09 -6.59
CA ARG A 113 -6.59 11.24 -5.89
C ARG A 113 -6.48 10.84 -4.42
N LEU A 114 -5.82 9.72 -4.13
CA LEU A 114 -5.59 9.23 -2.76
C LEU A 114 -4.74 10.22 -1.95
N LYS A 115 -3.61 10.65 -2.52
CA LYS A 115 -2.69 11.61 -1.88
C LYS A 115 -3.36 12.95 -1.58
N LYS A 116 -4.17 13.46 -2.52
CA LYS A 116 -4.89 14.74 -2.38
C LYS A 116 -5.99 14.69 -1.33
N LEU A 117 -6.80 13.61 -1.31
CA LEU A 117 -7.92 13.48 -0.39
C LEU A 117 -7.46 13.19 1.05
N LEU A 118 -6.54 12.24 1.23
CA LEU A 118 -6.11 11.82 2.56
C LEU A 118 -5.04 12.73 3.17
N LYS A 119 -4.30 13.49 2.36
CA LYS A 119 -3.22 14.39 2.80
C LYS A 119 -2.23 13.63 3.72
N GLU A 120 -2.11 14.04 4.98
CA GLU A 120 -1.24 13.39 5.97
C GLU A 120 -1.71 11.98 6.37
N LYS A 121 -3.00 11.67 6.20
CA LYS A 121 -3.55 10.33 6.41
C LYS A 121 -3.28 9.36 5.24
N ALA A 122 -2.66 9.84 4.16
CA ALA A 122 -2.27 8.97 3.05
C ALA A 122 -1.16 8.01 3.50
N PRO A 123 -1.31 6.69 3.28
CA PRO A 123 -0.32 5.69 3.68
C PRO A 123 1.07 6.02 3.13
N ALA A 124 2.11 5.87 3.96
CA ALA A 124 3.50 6.11 3.55
C ALA A 124 3.91 5.22 2.37
N LEU A 125 3.43 3.97 2.38
CA LEU A 125 3.53 3.03 1.28
C LEU A 125 2.24 2.23 1.11
N ILE A 126 2.05 1.70 -0.09
CA ILE A 126 0.97 0.81 -0.49
C ILE A 126 1.56 -0.39 -1.23
N TYR A 127 0.96 -1.55 -1.01
CA TYR A 127 1.25 -2.76 -1.79
C TYR A 127 0.07 -3.03 -2.69
N GLY A 128 0.32 -3.47 -3.91
CA GLY A 128 -0.76 -3.96 -4.73
C GLY A 128 -0.35 -4.76 -5.95
N THR A 129 -1.37 -5.11 -6.71
CA THR A 129 -1.29 -5.89 -7.96
C THR A 129 -2.21 -5.24 -9.00
N GLY A 130 -2.00 -5.53 -10.28
CA GLY A 130 -2.82 -4.95 -11.36
C GLY A 130 -2.42 -3.52 -11.73
N ASP A 131 -3.31 -2.81 -12.42
CA ASP A 131 -3.07 -1.48 -12.97
C ASP A 131 -3.36 -0.34 -11.97
N ILE A 132 -2.30 0.28 -11.45
CA ILE A 132 -2.40 1.42 -10.53
C ILE A 132 -3.20 2.61 -11.09
N SER A 133 -3.28 2.76 -12.42
CA SER A 133 -3.95 3.89 -13.07
C SER A 133 -5.45 3.96 -12.73
N LEU A 134 -6.06 2.83 -12.36
CA LEU A 134 -7.48 2.75 -12.01
C LEU A 134 -7.85 3.62 -10.80
N PHE A 135 -6.92 3.93 -9.90
CA PHE A 135 -7.20 4.78 -8.74
C PHE A 135 -7.49 6.25 -9.06
N ASP A 136 -7.00 6.71 -10.20
CA ASP A 136 -7.22 8.08 -10.65
C ASP A 136 -8.41 8.17 -11.63
N GLN A 137 -9.06 7.04 -11.94
CA GLN A 137 -10.30 7.01 -12.71
C GLN A 137 -11.55 7.19 -11.82
N PRO A 138 -12.68 7.64 -12.39
CA PRO A 138 -13.95 7.71 -11.66
C PRO A 138 -14.38 6.34 -11.11
N GLY A 139 -14.90 6.33 -9.89
CA GLY A 139 -15.39 5.11 -9.28
C GLY A 139 -16.32 5.35 -8.11
N VAL A 140 -17.06 4.30 -7.76
CA VAL A 140 -18.05 4.28 -6.68
C VAL A 140 -17.62 3.26 -5.64
N ALA A 141 -17.54 3.68 -4.39
CA ALA A 141 -17.33 2.77 -3.27
C ALA A 141 -18.66 2.11 -2.90
N ILE A 142 -18.70 0.79 -2.95
CA ILE A 142 -19.86 -0.02 -2.53
C ILE A 142 -19.41 -0.87 -1.34
N VAL A 143 -19.95 -0.56 -0.17
CA VAL A 143 -19.61 -1.20 1.11
C VAL A 143 -20.88 -1.52 1.88
N GLY A 144 -20.84 -2.59 2.69
CA GLY A 144 -22.00 -2.93 3.53
C GLY A 144 -21.81 -4.14 4.43
N SER A 145 -22.93 -4.68 4.91
CA SER A 145 -22.94 -5.76 5.91
C SER A 145 -22.33 -7.06 5.38
N ARG A 146 -21.65 -7.78 6.28
CA ARG A 146 -21.17 -9.14 6.05
C ARG A 146 -22.29 -10.18 6.05
N ASP A 147 -23.39 -9.85 6.71
CA ASP A 147 -24.58 -10.68 6.89
C ASP A 147 -25.79 -10.00 6.22
N ALA A 148 -25.58 -9.46 5.02
CA ALA A 148 -26.64 -8.88 4.21
C ALA A 148 -27.61 -9.96 3.74
N ASP A 149 -28.91 -9.65 3.78
CA ASP A 149 -29.96 -10.53 3.26
C ASP A 149 -29.98 -10.56 1.73
N GLU A 150 -30.79 -11.46 1.16
CA GLU A 150 -30.88 -11.65 -0.29
C GLU A 150 -31.34 -10.39 -1.02
N THR A 151 -32.21 -9.58 -0.40
CA THR A 151 -32.72 -8.33 -0.98
C THR A 151 -31.59 -7.30 -1.12
N ALA A 152 -30.80 -7.12 -0.06
CA ALA A 152 -29.65 -6.23 -0.05
C ALA A 152 -28.56 -6.70 -1.01
N ILE A 153 -28.31 -8.01 -1.10
CA ILE A 153 -27.38 -8.60 -2.07
C ILE A 153 -27.87 -8.32 -3.50
N TYR A 154 -29.14 -8.59 -3.81
CA TYR A 154 -29.70 -8.34 -5.12
C TYR A 154 -29.57 -6.85 -5.52
N PHE A 155 -29.96 -5.94 -4.62
CA PHE A 155 -29.79 -4.50 -4.85
C PHE A 155 -28.33 -4.13 -5.14
N THR A 156 -27.40 -4.67 -4.34
CA THR A 156 -25.95 -4.44 -4.52
C THR A 156 -25.46 -4.89 -5.90
N GLN A 157 -25.91 -6.06 -6.36
CA GLN A 157 -25.55 -6.57 -7.69
C GLN A 157 -26.04 -5.65 -8.80
N GLN A 158 -27.30 -5.18 -8.70
CA GLN A 158 -27.88 -4.27 -9.70
C GLN A 158 -27.20 -2.91 -9.71
N LEU A 159 -26.85 -2.37 -8.53
CA LEU A 159 -26.08 -1.14 -8.39
C LEU A 159 -24.70 -1.27 -9.04
N ALA A 160 -23.97 -2.37 -8.76
CA ALA A 160 -22.65 -2.60 -9.33
C ALA A 160 -22.69 -2.68 -10.87
N LYS A 161 -23.68 -3.38 -11.44
CA LYS A 161 -23.88 -3.44 -12.91
C LYS A 161 -24.15 -2.05 -13.49
N ALA A 162 -24.98 -1.25 -12.83
CA ALA A 162 -25.24 0.12 -13.26
C ALA A 162 -23.96 0.97 -13.27
N CYS A 163 -23.13 0.88 -12.23
CA CYS A 163 -21.83 1.57 -12.20
C CYS A 163 -20.95 1.18 -13.39
N VAL A 164 -20.87 -0.11 -13.73
CA VAL A 164 -20.07 -0.58 -14.87
C VAL A 164 -20.58 -0.02 -16.21
N ARG A 165 -21.90 -0.01 -16.41
CA ARG A 165 -22.52 0.56 -17.63
C ARG A 165 -22.22 2.05 -17.79
N ASP A 166 -22.12 2.75 -16.67
CA ASP A 166 -21.74 4.17 -16.61
C ASP A 166 -20.22 4.38 -16.61
N ARG A 167 -19.43 3.33 -16.84
CA ARG A 167 -17.96 3.34 -16.89
C ARG A 167 -17.31 3.83 -15.60
N LEU A 168 -17.94 3.51 -14.46
CA LEU A 168 -17.42 3.78 -13.13
C LEU A 168 -16.75 2.52 -12.57
N ASN A 169 -15.54 2.67 -12.04
CA ASN A 169 -14.86 1.60 -11.32
C ASN A 169 -15.63 1.27 -10.03
N VAL A 170 -15.73 0.00 -9.66
CA VAL A 170 -16.32 -0.40 -8.37
C VAL A 170 -15.21 -0.58 -7.33
N VAL A 171 -15.28 0.14 -6.22
CA VAL A 171 -14.31 0.06 -5.11
C VAL A 171 -14.96 -0.64 -3.92
N SER A 172 -14.33 -1.67 -3.37
CA SER A 172 -14.88 -2.40 -2.21
C SER A 172 -13.80 -3.15 -1.42
N GLY A 173 -14.13 -3.72 -0.26
CA GLY A 173 -13.17 -4.36 0.66
C GLY A 173 -12.97 -5.86 0.48
N GLY A 174 -13.75 -6.51 -0.39
CA GLY A 174 -13.69 -7.95 -0.66
C GLY A 174 -14.15 -8.84 0.51
N ALA A 175 -14.82 -8.27 1.52
CA ALA A 175 -15.42 -9.05 2.59
C ALA A 175 -16.66 -9.84 2.10
N ARG A 176 -17.05 -10.88 2.83
CA ARG A 176 -18.34 -11.58 2.61
C ARG A 176 -19.49 -10.57 2.64
N GLY A 177 -20.59 -10.87 1.95
CA GLY A 177 -21.80 -10.04 1.91
C GLY A 177 -21.74 -9.01 0.78
N VAL A 178 -22.06 -7.76 1.11
CA VAL A 178 -22.18 -6.65 0.12
C VAL A 178 -20.90 -6.48 -0.69
N ASP A 179 -19.74 -6.47 -0.05
CA ASP A 179 -18.48 -6.20 -0.71
C ASP A 179 -18.17 -7.22 -1.83
N LEU A 180 -18.23 -8.52 -1.51
CA LEU A 180 -18.01 -9.59 -2.48
C LEU A 180 -19.07 -9.58 -3.58
N ALA A 181 -20.35 -9.29 -3.26
CA ALA A 181 -21.41 -9.20 -4.26
C ALA A 181 -21.20 -8.05 -5.24
N ALA A 182 -20.75 -6.89 -4.77
CA ALA A 182 -20.43 -5.74 -5.60
C ALA A 182 -19.26 -6.03 -6.55
N GLN A 183 -18.16 -6.57 -6.01
CA GLN A 183 -16.97 -6.89 -6.79
C GLN A 183 -17.27 -7.95 -7.87
N ASN A 184 -17.92 -9.05 -7.49
CA ASN A 184 -18.24 -10.13 -8.43
C ASN A 184 -19.16 -9.65 -9.56
N SER A 185 -20.19 -8.86 -9.22
CA SER A 185 -21.12 -8.35 -10.23
C SER A 185 -20.45 -7.41 -11.21
N ALA A 186 -19.57 -6.53 -10.72
CA ALA A 186 -18.82 -5.63 -11.58
C ALA A 186 -17.87 -6.38 -12.53
N LEU A 187 -17.18 -7.41 -12.03
CA LEU A 187 -16.32 -8.27 -12.85
C LEU A 187 -17.09 -9.03 -13.93
N VAL A 188 -18.24 -9.62 -13.58
CA VAL A 188 -19.09 -10.37 -14.53
C VAL A 188 -19.64 -9.46 -15.62
N GLU A 189 -19.96 -8.19 -15.30
CA GLU A 189 -20.39 -7.18 -16.29
C GLU A 189 -19.21 -6.65 -17.14
N GLY A 190 -17.97 -7.15 -16.93
CA GLY A 190 -16.78 -6.72 -17.66
C GLY A 190 -16.18 -5.39 -17.18
N GLY A 191 -16.58 -4.93 -16.00
CA GLY A 191 -16.10 -3.71 -15.39
C GLY A 191 -14.75 -3.85 -14.68
N GLN A 192 -14.25 -2.71 -14.21
CA GLN A 192 -13.02 -2.63 -13.43
C GLN A 192 -13.33 -2.54 -11.94
N VAL A 193 -12.55 -3.25 -11.13
CA VAL A 193 -12.74 -3.32 -9.68
C VAL A 193 -11.47 -2.91 -8.96
N ILE A 194 -11.62 -2.21 -7.84
CA ILE A 194 -10.54 -1.91 -6.91
C ILE A 194 -10.88 -2.56 -5.57
N SER A 195 -10.05 -3.50 -5.14
CA SER A 195 -10.21 -4.21 -3.88
C SER A 195 -9.28 -3.63 -2.81
N VAL A 196 -9.83 -3.06 -1.74
CA VAL A 196 -9.06 -2.48 -0.64
C VAL A 196 -9.06 -3.46 0.54
N LEU A 197 -7.99 -4.21 0.67
CA LEU A 197 -7.88 -5.35 1.57
C LEU A 197 -7.36 -4.92 2.96
N SER A 198 -8.08 -5.30 4.01
CA SER A 198 -7.67 -5.10 5.40
C SER A 198 -6.62 -6.11 5.88
N ASN A 199 -6.60 -7.31 5.28
CA ASN A 199 -5.84 -8.46 5.78
C ASN A 199 -4.66 -8.78 4.86
N GLY A 200 -3.64 -7.92 4.78
CA GLY A 200 -2.32 -8.16 4.18
C GLY A 200 -2.28 -8.81 2.77
N LEU A 201 -1.63 -8.16 1.81
CA LEU A 201 -1.63 -8.58 0.40
C LEU A 201 -1.15 -10.04 0.18
N ALA A 202 -0.24 -10.54 1.03
CA ALA A 202 0.27 -11.90 0.95
C ALA A 202 -0.81 -12.99 1.17
N ALA A 203 -1.82 -12.75 2.02
CA ALA A 203 -2.92 -13.69 2.21
C ALA A 203 -3.89 -13.64 1.02
N ALA A 204 -4.20 -12.45 0.52
CA ALA A 204 -5.05 -12.27 -0.65
C ALA A 204 -4.45 -12.86 -1.93
N ILE A 205 -3.12 -12.82 -2.07
CA ILE A 205 -2.40 -13.42 -3.21
C ILE A 205 -2.22 -14.93 -3.05
N ARG A 206 -2.36 -15.51 -1.85
CA ARG A 206 -2.40 -16.97 -1.70
C ARG A 206 -3.73 -17.58 -2.16
N ASN A 207 -4.78 -16.78 -2.33
CA ASN A 207 -6.04 -17.24 -2.90
C ASN A 207 -5.85 -17.59 -4.38
N LYS A 208 -6.14 -18.83 -4.75
CA LYS A 208 -5.97 -19.38 -6.11
C LYS A 208 -6.73 -18.58 -7.17
N ALA A 209 -7.95 -18.14 -6.89
CA ALA A 209 -8.76 -17.35 -7.82
C ALA A 209 -8.11 -15.97 -8.11
N ASN A 210 -7.53 -15.35 -7.08
CA ASN A 210 -6.79 -14.09 -7.25
C ASN A 210 -5.47 -14.32 -8.00
N ARG A 211 -4.76 -15.44 -7.79
CA ARG A 211 -3.55 -15.76 -8.58
C ARG A 211 -3.87 -15.93 -10.05
N GLU A 212 -4.91 -16.69 -10.37
CA GLU A 212 -5.33 -16.94 -11.75
C GLU A 212 -5.76 -15.65 -12.43
N ALA A 213 -6.50 -14.78 -11.74
CA ALA A 213 -6.86 -13.47 -12.27
C ALA A 213 -5.66 -12.49 -12.37
N VAL A 214 -4.60 -12.62 -11.54
CA VAL A 214 -3.34 -11.84 -11.71
C VAL A 214 -2.69 -12.27 -13.02
N VAL A 215 -2.54 -13.59 -13.20
CA VAL A 215 -1.88 -14.19 -14.36
C VAL A 215 -2.63 -13.87 -15.65
N ASN A 216 -3.96 -13.83 -15.59
CA ASN A 216 -4.82 -13.53 -16.74
C ASN A 216 -5.00 -12.03 -17.01
N ASN A 217 -4.32 -11.15 -16.27
CA ASN A 217 -4.46 -9.69 -16.39
C ASN A 217 -5.89 -9.18 -16.14
N GLN A 218 -6.67 -9.94 -15.37
CA GLN A 218 -8.08 -9.70 -15.06
C GLN A 218 -8.27 -9.25 -13.60
N LEU A 219 -7.19 -8.91 -12.88
CA LEU A 219 -7.32 -8.63 -11.47
C LEU A 219 -7.97 -7.27 -11.22
N PRO A 220 -8.95 -7.22 -10.30
CA PRO A 220 -9.19 -6.04 -9.50
C PRO A 220 -7.88 -5.53 -8.90
N VAL A 221 -7.62 -4.22 -8.97
CA VAL A 221 -6.46 -3.66 -8.28
C VAL A 221 -6.62 -3.88 -6.81
N SER A 222 -5.81 -4.77 -6.25
CA SER A 222 -5.90 -5.14 -4.85
C SER A 222 -4.85 -4.36 -4.08
N ILE A 223 -5.25 -3.47 -3.18
CA ILE A 223 -4.34 -2.79 -2.27
C ILE A 223 -4.43 -3.42 -0.89
N ALA A 224 -3.28 -3.71 -0.29
CA ALA A 224 -3.20 -3.83 1.15
C ALA A 224 -2.53 -2.59 1.73
N LEU A 225 -3.17 -2.00 2.72
CA LEU A 225 -2.54 -1.00 3.56
C LEU A 225 -1.58 -1.71 4.51
N PRO A 226 -0.43 -1.09 4.87
CA PRO A 226 0.34 -1.57 6.00
C PRO A 226 -0.58 -1.66 7.23
N PRO A 227 -0.45 -2.71 8.07
CA PRO A 227 -1.39 -2.95 9.16
C PRO A 227 -1.55 -1.69 10.01
N ALA A 228 -2.79 -1.25 10.19
CA ALA A 228 -3.12 -0.16 11.09
C ALA A 228 -2.85 -0.64 12.52
N GLY A 229 -1.72 -0.24 13.08
CA GLY A 229 -1.36 -0.56 14.47
C GLY A 229 -1.16 -2.04 14.71
N SER A 230 0.05 -2.54 14.47
CA SER A 230 0.58 -3.55 15.39
C SER A 230 0.85 -2.83 16.72
N VAL A 231 -0.20 -2.79 17.56
CA VAL A 231 -0.03 -2.72 19.02
C VAL A 231 0.56 -4.04 19.46
#